data_AF-A0A8J4XUA5-F1
#
_entry.id   AF-A0A8J4XUA5-F1
#
_cell.length_a   1.000
_cell.length_b   1.000
_cell.length_c   1.000
_cell.angle_alpha   90.00
_cell.angle_beta   90.00
_cell.angle_gamma   90.00
#
_symmetry.space_group_name_H-M   'P 1'
#
loop_
_entity.id
_entity.type
_entity.pdbx_description
1 polymer ?
#
loop_
_entity_poly.entity_id
_entity_poly.type
_entity_poly.pdbx_seq_one_letter_code
_entity_poly.pdbx_strand_id
1 'polypeptide(L)'
;MVLLAPTADELQDLINVCQVYAAKHDIVYNTTKTECMQTTKLLFVVNTLQRKFSYCSREVKTELFRSHCYSIYCNSLWSRFKVATLNRLKVCHNDILKRLLGLPRWCSSSLAFARNGVNNLDVIRRHSVYSLRSRVELSTNSIINSVRQSSTYVCGAIQQRWLGLLFVQNVG
;
A
#
# COMPACT_ATOMS: atom_id res chain seq x y z
N MET A 1 -7.78 9.81 6.00
CA MET A 1 -6.74 8.82 5.62
C MET A 1 -7.21 8.15 4.34
N VAL A 2 -6.43 8.24 3.26
CA VAL A 2 -6.73 7.49 2.02
C VAL A 2 -6.18 6.08 2.21
N LEU A 3 -7.02 5.06 2.01
CA LEU A 3 -6.64 3.66 2.17
C LEU A 3 -6.53 3.02 0.78
N LEU A 4 -5.34 2.57 0.41
CA LEU A 4 -5.14 1.82 -0.83
C LEU A 4 -5.07 0.32 -0.50
N ALA A 5 -5.86 -0.47 -1.22
CA ALA A 5 -5.91 -1.93 -1.11
C ALA A 5 -5.84 -2.56 -2.51
N PRO A 6 -5.38 -3.82 -2.64
CA PRO A 6 -5.21 -4.47 -3.93
C PRO A 6 -6.55 -5.00 -4.46
N THR A 7 -7.53 -5.26 -3.59
CA THR A 7 -8.87 -5.74 -3.92
C THR A 7 -9.89 -4.96 -3.09
N ALA A 8 -11.03 -4.64 -3.71
CA ALA A 8 -12.14 -3.97 -3.01
C ALA A 8 -12.77 -4.89 -1.96
N ASP A 9 -12.83 -6.20 -2.25
CA ASP A 9 -13.40 -7.21 -1.36
C ASP A 9 -12.61 -7.32 -0.04
N GLU A 10 -11.27 -7.48 -0.09
CA GLU A 10 -10.46 -7.54 1.14
C GLU A 10 -10.53 -6.25 1.97
N LEU A 11 -10.62 -5.10 1.29
CA LEU A 11 -10.77 -3.81 1.98
C LEU A 11 -12.16 -3.69 2.62
N GLN A 12 -13.20 -4.18 1.96
CA GLN A 12 -14.55 -4.19 2.49
C GLN A 12 -14.66 -5.13 3.70
N ASP A 13 -14.07 -6.32 3.64
CA ASP A 13 -14.01 -7.25 4.78
C ASP A 13 -13.34 -6.59 5.99
N LEU A 14 -12.24 -5.87 5.77
CA LEU A 14 -11.52 -5.16 6.82
C LEU A 14 -12.32 -3.97 7.38
N ILE A 15 -13.02 -3.23 6.53
CA ILE A 15 -13.95 -2.17 6.95
C ILE A 15 -15.07 -2.78 7.80
N ASN A 16 -15.63 -3.91 7.40
CA ASN A 16 -16.69 -4.60 8.15
C ASN A 16 -16.21 -5.02 9.55
N VAL A 17 -14.99 -5.56 9.66
CA VAL A 17 -14.37 -5.88 10.96
C VAL A 17 -14.22 -4.63 11.84
N CYS A 18 -13.74 -3.53 11.25
CA CYS A 18 -13.60 -2.25 11.97
C CYS A 18 -14.97 -1.70 12.42
N GLN A 19 -16.02 -1.85 11.61
CA GLN A 19 -17.38 -1.43 11.96
C GLN A 19 -17.91 -2.21 13.17
N VAL A 20 -17.74 -3.54 13.16
CA VAL A 20 -18.16 -4.40 14.28
C VAL A 20 -17.42 -4.04 15.56
N TYR A 21 -16.10 -3.82 15.48
CA TYR A 21 -15.31 -3.40 16.63
C TYR A 21 -15.75 -2.03 17.15
N ALA A 22 -15.95 -1.07 16.25
CA ALA A 22 -16.34 0.29 16.61
C ALA A 22 -17.72 0.35 17.27
N ALA A 23 -18.68 -0.45 16.78
CA ALA A 23 -19.99 -0.58 17.41
C ALA A 23 -19.89 -1.17 18.83
N LYS A 24 -18.95 -2.10 19.06
CA LYS A 24 -18.72 -2.71 20.37
C LYS A 24 -18.05 -1.76 21.37
N HIS A 25 -17.26 -0.81 20.88
CA HIS A 25 -16.44 0.10 21.70
C HIS A 25 -16.91 1.55 21.66
N ASP A 26 -18.12 1.81 21.17
CA ASP A 26 -18.77 3.12 21.07
C ASP A 26 -17.95 4.16 20.28
N ILE A 27 -17.22 3.70 19.26
CA ILE A 27 -16.43 4.55 18.37
C ILE A 27 -17.30 4.96 17.19
N VAL A 28 -17.70 6.23 17.13
CA VAL A 28 -18.50 6.76 16.03
C VAL A 28 -17.57 7.29 14.92
N TYR A 29 -17.58 6.66 13.75
CA TYR A 29 -16.93 7.19 12.55
C TYR A 29 -17.85 7.16 11.33
N ASN A 30 -17.63 8.10 10.41
CA ASN A 30 -18.48 8.28 9.23
C ASN A 30 -18.20 7.18 8.19
N THR A 31 -19.08 6.20 8.14
CA THR A 31 -19.00 5.04 7.23
C THR A 31 -19.36 5.39 5.79
N THR A 32 -20.19 6.42 5.55
CA THR A 32 -20.57 6.85 4.19
C THR A 32 -19.45 7.57 3.45
N LYS A 33 -18.52 8.22 4.17
CA LYS A 33 -17.33 8.85 3.58
C LYS A 33 -16.16 7.87 3.39
N THR A 34 -16.20 6.71 4.03
CA THR A 34 -15.12 5.71 4.00
C THR A 34 -15.32 4.78 2.81
N GLU A 35 -14.89 5.23 1.62
CA GLU A 35 -15.00 4.42 0.40
C GLU A 35 -13.72 3.64 0.07
N CYS A 36 -13.90 2.40 -0.37
CA CYS A 36 -12.84 1.57 -0.94
C CYS A 36 -12.20 2.27 -2.15
N MET A 37 -10.91 2.62 -2.07
CA MET A 37 -10.18 3.15 -3.23
C MET A 37 -9.63 2.02 -4.09
N GLN A 38 -10.37 1.69 -5.14
CA GLN A 38 -9.85 0.90 -6.26
C GLN A 38 -8.86 1.72 -7.09
N THR A 39 -7.98 1.05 -7.84
CA THR A 39 -6.94 1.65 -8.71
C THR A 39 -7.44 2.78 -9.63
N THR A 40 -8.73 2.77 -10.00
CA THR A 40 -9.42 3.82 -10.77
C THR A 40 -9.60 5.14 -10.02
N LYS A 41 -9.84 5.10 -8.71
CA LYS A 41 -10.05 6.30 -7.87
C LYS A 41 -8.72 7.01 -7.54
N LEU A 42 -7.61 6.28 -7.53
CA LEU A 42 -6.24 6.82 -7.46
C LEU A 42 -5.95 7.81 -8.62
N LEU A 43 -6.36 7.45 -9.85
CA LEU A 43 -6.20 8.33 -11.01
C LEU A 43 -7.05 9.59 -10.91
N PHE A 44 -8.25 9.50 -10.33
CA PHE A 44 -9.11 10.66 -10.10
C PHE A 44 -8.51 11.66 -9.11
N VAL A 45 -7.95 11.16 -8.00
CA VAL A 45 -7.22 11.98 -7.02
C VAL A 45 -6.07 12.71 -7.71
N VAL A 46 -5.32 12.02 -8.56
CA VAL A 46 -4.15 12.59 -9.25
C VAL A 46 -4.56 13.64 -10.28
N ASN A 47 -5.66 13.43 -11.01
CA ASN A 47 -6.21 14.46 -11.89
C ASN A 47 -6.62 15.71 -11.10
N THR A 48 -7.12 15.53 -9.88
CA THR A 48 -7.49 16.63 -8.99
C THR A 48 -6.26 17.35 -8.44
N LEU A 49 -5.24 16.60 -8.02
CA LEU A 49 -3.95 17.14 -7.58
C LEU A 49 -3.26 17.91 -8.71
N GLN A 50 -3.22 17.34 -9.92
CA GLN A 50 -2.62 17.98 -11.08
C GLN A 50 -3.33 19.29 -11.42
N ARG A 51 -4.67 19.33 -11.35
CA ARG A 51 -5.45 20.57 -11.58
C ARG A 51 -5.18 21.64 -10.53
N LYS A 52 -5.13 21.25 -9.25
CA LYS A 52 -4.99 22.19 -8.12
C LYS A 52 -3.55 22.65 -7.87
N PHE A 53 -2.57 21.80 -8.15
CA PHE A 53 -1.15 21.99 -7.82
C PHE A 53 -0.27 21.97 -9.08
N SER A 54 -0.84 22.29 -10.25
CA SER A 54 -0.13 22.33 -11.54
C SER A 54 1.09 23.24 -11.49
N TYR A 55 0.97 24.42 -10.86
CA TYR A 55 2.01 25.44 -10.73
C TYR A 55 2.95 25.24 -9.54
N CYS A 56 2.76 24.19 -8.74
CA CYS A 56 3.63 23.94 -7.61
C CYS A 56 4.99 23.36 -8.03
N SER A 57 5.99 23.54 -7.15
CA SER A 57 7.33 23.02 -7.35
C SER A 57 7.35 21.49 -7.42
N ARG A 58 8.45 20.96 -7.94
CA ARG A 58 8.65 19.50 -8.08
C ARG A 58 8.67 18.81 -6.72
N GLU A 59 9.22 19.47 -5.71
CA GLU A 59 9.34 19.01 -4.33
C GLU A 59 7.95 18.85 -3.70
N VAL A 60 7.08 19.87 -3.84
CA VAL A 60 5.69 19.83 -3.35
C VAL A 60 4.92 18.69 -4.02
N LYS A 61 5.05 18.53 -5.34
CA LYS A 61 4.42 17.44 -6.09
C LYS A 61 4.91 16.07 -5.62
N THR A 62 6.20 15.95 -5.35
CA THR A 62 6.79 14.70 -4.82
C THR A 62 6.25 14.38 -3.44
N GLU A 63 6.03 15.38 -2.59
CA GLU A 63 5.47 15.17 -1.26
C GLU A 63 3.97 14.84 -1.29
N LEU A 64 3.20 15.49 -2.16
CA LEU A 64 1.81 15.10 -2.45
C LEU A 64 1.71 13.64 -2.90
N PHE A 65 2.64 13.22 -3.76
CA PHE A 65 2.77 11.83 -4.18
C PHE A 65 3.03 10.90 -2.99
N ARG A 66 4.00 11.20 -2.11
CA ARG A 66 4.27 10.37 -0.92
C ARG A 66 3.04 10.28 -0.03
N SER A 67 2.43 11.41 0.30
CA SER A 67 1.23 11.46 1.16
C SER A 67 0.10 10.57 0.65
N HIS A 68 -0.16 10.58 -0.67
CA HIS A 68 -1.33 9.93 -1.25
C HIS A 68 -1.05 8.53 -1.81
N CYS A 69 0.19 8.23 -2.20
CA CYS A 69 0.56 6.96 -2.83
C CYS A 69 1.34 6.01 -1.91
N TYR A 70 1.87 6.48 -0.77
CA TYR A 70 2.56 5.60 0.20
C TYR A 70 1.63 5.10 1.31
N SER A 71 0.46 5.70 1.47
CA SER A 71 -0.59 5.32 2.44
C SER A 71 -1.35 4.07 2.00
N ILE A 72 -0.61 3.02 1.65
CA ILE A 72 -1.16 1.73 1.24
C ILE A 72 -1.44 0.89 2.48
N TYR A 73 -2.72 0.81 2.83
CA TYR A 73 -3.16 0.23 4.09
C TYR A 73 -2.91 -1.27 4.13
N CYS A 74 -2.38 -1.74 5.26
CA CYS A 74 -2.13 -3.15 5.54
C CYS A 74 -1.42 -3.89 4.40
N ASN A 75 -0.57 -3.21 3.62
CA ASN A 75 0.08 -3.82 2.46
C ASN A 75 1.02 -4.97 2.82
N SER A 76 1.48 -4.98 4.07
CA SER A 76 2.21 -6.07 4.68
C SER A 76 1.36 -7.31 4.96
N LEU A 77 0.02 -7.22 4.99
CA LEU A 77 -0.88 -8.34 5.27
C LEU A 77 -1.49 -8.95 3.99
N TRP A 78 -1.18 -8.40 2.82
CA TRP A 78 -1.77 -8.86 1.56
C TRP A 78 -1.26 -10.26 1.19
N SER A 79 -2.13 -11.26 1.31
CA SER A 79 -1.84 -12.64 0.91
C SER A 79 -2.71 -13.17 -0.23
N ARG A 80 -3.91 -12.62 -0.47
CA ARG A 80 -4.86 -13.17 -1.44
C ARG A 80 -5.29 -12.12 -2.48
N PHE A 81 -4.46 -11.95 -3.51
CA PHE A 81 -4.80 -11.08 -4.63
C PHE A 81 -4.32 -11.67 -5.95
N LYS A 82 -5.02 -11.32 -7.03
CA LYS A 82 -4.57 -11.67 -8.38
C LYS A 82 -3.30 -10.89 -8.72
N VAL A 83 -2.28 -11.57 -9.23
CA VAL A 83 -1.02 -10.95 -9.67
C VAL A 83 -1.29 -9.84 -10.70
N ALA A 84 -2.25 -10.05 -11.59
CA ALA A 84 -2.70 -9.05 -12.55
C ALA A 84 -3.18 -7.74 -11.90
N THR A 85 -3.87 -7.83 -10.77
CA THR A 85 -4.37 -6.64 -10.04
C THR A 85 -3.22 -5.87 -9.39
N LEU A 86 -2.25 -6.58 -8.81
CA LEU A 86 -1.04 -5.94 -8.27
C LEU A 86 -0.21 -5.27 -9.38
N ASN A 87 -0.08 -5.91 -10.54
CA ASN A 87 0.62 -5.34 -11.69
C ASN A 87 -0.08 -4.08 -12.20
N ARG A 88 -1.43 -4.07 -12.25
CA ARG A 88 -2.22 -2.87 -12.57
C ARG A 88 -1.96 -1.75 -11.58
N LEU A 89 -1.91 -2.05 -10.28
CA LEU A 89 -1.58 -1.07 -9.24
C LEU A 89 -0.15 -0.52 -9.42
N LYS A 90 0.83 -1.38 -9.72
CA LYS A 90 2.21 -0.97 -10.00
C LYS A 90 2.31 -0.04 -11.20
N VAL A 91 1.65 -0.38 -12.31
CA VAL A 91 1.60 0.48 -13.51
C VAL A 91 0.92 1.80 -13.19
N CYS A 92 -0.21 1.77 -12.47
CA CYS A 92 -0.91 2.99 -12.04
C CYS A 92 0.00 3.88 -11.17
N HIS A 93 0.65 3.33 -10.15
CA HIS A 93 1.60 4.06 -9.28
C HIS A 93 2.73 4.72 -10.08
N ASN A 94 3.26 4.02 -11.09
CA ASN A 94 4.29 4.58 -11.98
C ASN A 94 3.75 5.72 -12.85
N ASP A 95 2.55 5.55 -13.43
CA ASP A 95 1.91 6.55 -14.27
C ASP A 95 1.52 7.81 -13.47
N ILE A 96 1.13 7.65 -12.20
CA ILE A 96 0.78 8.75 -11.31
C ILE A 96 1.96 9.70 -11.10
N LEU A 97 3.14 9.17 -10.76
CA LEU A 97 4.33 9.98 -10.57
C LEU A 97 4.64 10.80 -11.84
N LYS A 98 4.59 10.13 -13.01
CA LYS A 98 4.84 10.80 -14.30
C LYS A 98 3.82 11.89 -14.58
N ARG A 99 2.53 11.63 -14.36
CA ARG A 99 1.46 12.62 -14.58
C ARG A 99 1.60 13.83 -13.65
N LEU A 100 1.84 13.59 -12.37
CA LEU A 100 1.94 14.66 -11.37
C LEU A 100 3.14 15.57 -11.63
N LEU A 101 4.24 14.99 -12.13
CA LEU A 101 5.47 15.72 -12.49
C LEU A 101 5.50 16.25 -13.93
N GLY A 102 4.47 15.99 -14.73
CA GLY A 102 4.42 16.40 -16.14
C GLY A 102 5.46 15.71 -17.02
N LEU A 103 5.87 14.49 -16.68
CA LEU A 103 6.88 13.74 -17.43
C LEU A 103 6.27 13.01 -18.64
N PRO A 104 7.04 12.84 -19.73
CA PRO A 104 6.59 12.07 -20.89
C PRO A 104 6.27 10.62 -20.52
N ARG A 105 5.23 10.05 -21.13
CA ARG A 105 4.77 8.70 -20.75
C ARG A 105 5.79 7.60 -21.04
N TRP A 106 6.55 7.75 -22.13
CA TRP A 106 7.62 6.84 -22.57
C TRP A 106 8.90 6.92 -21.73
N CYS A 107 9.02 7.87 -20.81
CA CYS A 107 10.19 7.93 -19.95
C CYS A 107 10.26 6.69 -19.03
N SER A 108 11.48 6.25 -18.73
CA SER A 108 11.70 5.14 -17.81
C SER A 108 11.12 5.46 -16.44
N SER A 109 10.23 4.58 -15.96
CA SER A 109 9.62 4.71 -14.63
C SER A 109 10.69 4.67 -13.55
N SER A 110 11.60 3.69 -13.60
CA SER A 110 12.67 3.53 -12.60
C SER A 110 13.56 4.77 -12.53
N LEU A 111 13.89 5.38 -13.67
CA LEU A 111 14.65 6.62 -13.72
C LEU A 111 13.86 7.80 -13.13
N ALA A 112 12.55 7.89 -13.40
CA ALA A 112 11.69 8.91 -12.81
C ALA A 112 11.64 8.79 -11.28
N PHE A 113 11.57 7.57 -10.74
CA PHE A 113 11.63 7.35 -9.28
C PHE A 113 12.99 7.76 -8.70
N ALA A 114 14.09 7.33 -9.33
CA ALA A 114 15.44 7.63 -8.88
C ALA A 114 15.75 9.15 -8.87
N ARG A 115 15.42 9.85 -9.96
CA ARG A 115 15.68 11.30 -10.09
C ARG A 115 14.91 12.17 -9.09
N ASN A 116 13.76 11.69 -8.62
CA ASN A 116 12.91 12.43 -7.69
C ASN A 116 13.07 11.93 -6.24
N GLY A 117 13.99 11.00 -5.97
CA GLY A 117 14.22 10.47 -4.63
C GLY A 117 12.97 9.83 -4.01
N VAL A 118 12.16 9.14 -4.82
CA VAL A 118 10.95 8.45 -4.36
C VAL A 118 11.07 6.94 -4.59
N ASN A 119 10.61 6.20 -3.59
CA ASN A 119 10.41 4.77 -3.64
C ASN A 119 9.25 4.40 -4.57
N ASN A 120 9.47 3.34 -5.35
CA ASN A 120 8.41 2.68 -6.13
C ASN A 120 7.56 1.75 -5.24
N LEU A 121 6.46 1.25 -5.79
CA LEU A 121 5.52 0.39 -5.07
C LEU A 121 6.18 -0.85 -4.45
N ASP A 122 7.15 -1.46 -5.14
CA ASP A 122 7.82 -2.67 -4.66
C ASP A 122 8.70 -2.37 -3.43
N VAL A 123 9.36 -1.21 -3.41
CA VAL A 123 10.15 -0.76 -2.26
C VAL A 123 9.25 -0.43 -1.08
N ILE A 124 8.15 0.30 -1.30
CA ILE A 124 7.16 0.65 -0.24
C ILE A 124 6.62 -0.62 0.41
N ARG A 125 6.28 -1.63 -0.40
CA ARG A 125 5.76 -2.91 0.09
C ARG A 125 6.80 -3.69 0.89
N ARG A 126 8.02 -3.81 0.37
CA ARG A 126 9.13 -4.48 1.08
C ARG A 126 9.41 -3.81 2.43
N HIS A 127 9.46 -2.48 2.46
CA HIS A 127 9.67 -1.73 3.69
C HIS A 127 8.55 -1.98 4.71
N SER A 128 7.29 -1.96 4.28
CA SER A 128 6.14 -2.20 5.15
C SER A 128 6.12 -3.61 5.73
N VAL A 129 6.43 -4.62 4.90
CA VAL A 129 6.56 -6.02 5.32
C VAL A 129 7.69 -6.17 6.34
N TYR A 130 8.89 -5.67 6.02
CA TYR A 130 10.05 -5.75 6.90
C TYR A 130 9.78 -5.08 8.25
N SER A 131 9.19 -3.88 8.24
CA SER A 131 8.86 -3.12 9.43
C SER A 131 7.87 -3.86 10.32
N LEU A 132 6.78 -4.40 9.76
CA LEU A 132 5.81 -5.17 10.54
C LEU A 132 6.43 -6.46 11.09
N ARG A 133 7.13 -7.21 10.25
CA ARG A 133 7.79 -8.46 10.64
C ARG A 133 8.77 -8.24 11.78
N SER A 134 9.63 -7.24 11.67
CA SER A 134 10.61 -6.90 12.71
C SER A 134 9.92 -6.54 14.03
N ARG A 135 8.81 -5.79 13.99
CA ARG A 135 8.01 -5.49 15.20
C ARG A 135 7.39 -6.73 15.81
N VAL A 136 6.92 -7.68 15.00
CA VAL A 136 6.36 -8.95 15.49
C VAL A 136 7.44 -9.83 16.10
N GLU A 137 8.61 -9.93 15.45
CA GLU A 137 9.74 -10.75 15.92
C GLU A 137 10.33 -10.23 17.24
N LEU A 138 10.42 -8.91 17.40
CA LEU A 138 10.96 -8.23 18.59
C LEU A 138 9.91 -7.98 19.69
N SER A 139 8.64 -8.34 19.47
CA SER A 139 7.60 -8.05 20.45
C SER A 139 7.71 -8.93 21.69
N THR A 140 7.60 -8.31 22.86
CA THR A 140 7.46 -9.00 24.15
C THR A 140 6.00 -9.30 24.51
N ASN A 141 5.05 -8.81 23.72
CA ASN A 141 3.62 -8.98 24.01
C ASN A 141 3.21 -10.45 23.93
N SER A 142 2.53 -10.95 24.96
CA SER A 142 2.11 -12.35 25.06
C SER A 142 1.20 -12.79 23.91
N ILE A 143 0.26 -11.93 23.47
CA ILE A 143 -0.65 -12.20 22.36
C ILE A 143 0.15 -12.31 21.05
N ILE A 144 1.08 -11.39 20.80
CA ILE A 144 1.91 -11.42 19.59
C ILE A 144 2.81 -12.65 19.60
N ASN A 145 3.35 -13.04 20.75
CA ASN A 145 4.13 -14.27 20.90
C ASN A 145 3.30 -15.53 20.63
N SER A 146 2.06 -15.59 21.09
CA SER A 146 1.12 -16.67 20.75
C SER A 146 0.83 -16.72 19.25
N VAL A 147 0.61 -15.57 18.60
CA VAL A 147 0.43 -15.49 17.15
C VAL A 147 1.70 -15.93 16.42
N ARG A 148 2.88 -15.50 16.86
CA ARG A 148 4.17 -15.89 16.27
C ARG A 148 4.41 -17.41 16.33
N GLN A 149 4.02 -18.04 17.43
CA GLN A 149 4.15 -19.49 17.62
C GLN A 149 3.06 -20.30 16.91
N SER A 150 2.01 -19.64 16.41
CA SER A 150 0.93 -20.32 15.72
C SER A 150 1.36 -20.85 14.34
N SER A 151 0.75 -21.96 13.92
CA SER A 151 0.97 -22.55 12.60
C SER A 151 0.58 -21.61 11.45
N THR A 152 -0.36 -20.68 11.68
CA THR A 152 -0.78 -19.69 10.69
C THR A 152 0.30 -18.64 10.43
N TYR A 153 1.13 -18.31 11.42
CA TYR A 153 2.28 -17.41 11.21
C TYR A 153 3.45 -18.13 10.55
N VAL A 154 3.73 -19.38 10.93
CA VAL A 154 4.89 -20.12 10.41
C VAL A 154 4.66 -20.63 8.98
N CYS A 155 3.49 -21.19 8.69
CA CYS A 155 3.18 -21.84 7.41
C CYS A 155 2.15 -21.07 6.56
N GLY A 156 1.63 -19.94 7.04
CA GLY A 156 0.57 -19.20 6.36
C GLY A 156 1.01 -18.55 5.04
N ALA A 157 0.01 -18.25 4.21
CA ALA A 157 0.20 -17.58 2.92
C ALA A 157 0.89 -16.21 3.06
N ILE A 158 0.67 -15.51 4.17
CA ILE A 158 1.33 -14.23 4.49
C ILE A 158 2.84 -14.42 4.61
N GLN A 159 3.29 -15.43 5.37
CA GLN A 159 4.70 -15.69 5.60
C GLN A 159 5.42 -16.09 4.31
N GLN A 160 4.83 -16.98 3.51
CA GLN A 160 5.37 -17.34 2.19
C GLN A 160 5.53 -16.11 1.29
N ARG A 161 4.56 -15.18 1.34
CA ARG A 161 4.62 -13.93 0.58
C ARG A 161 5.69 -12.99 1.12
N TRP A 162 5.89 -12.91 2.43
CA TRP A 162 6.96 -12.11 3.04
C TRP A 162 8.32 -12.61 2.61
N LEU A 163 8.53 -13.93 2.65
CA LEU A 163 9.77 -14.54 2.20
C LEU A 163 10.06 -14.21 0.73
N GLY A 164 9.08 -14.37 -0.16
CA GLY A 164 9.25 -14.04 -1.58
C GLY A 164 9.42 -12.55 -1.90
N LEU A 165 9.02 -11.64 -1.00
CA LEU A 165 9.23 -10.20 -1.16
C LEU A 165 10.57 -9.73 -0.59
N LEU A 166 11.00 -10.30 0.53
CA LEU A 166 12.21 -9.89 1.26
C LEU A 166 13.47 -10.60 0.74
N PHE A 167 13.34 -11.88 0.39
CA PHE A 167 14.44 -12.70 -0.07
C PHE A 167 14.25 -13.05 -1.54
N VAL A 168 15.29 -12.86 -2.34
CA VAL A 168 15.31 -13.35 -3.71
C VAL A 168 15.30 -14.87 -3.63
N GLN A 169 14.24 -15.52 -4.14
CA GLN A 169 14.30 -16.95 -4.40
C GLN A 169 15.34 -17.12 -5.52
N ASN A 170 16.55 -17.53 -5.14
CA ASN A 170 17.51 -18.12 -6.07
C ASN A 170 16.87 -19.41 -6.58
N VAL A 171 16.12 -19.32 -7.66
CA VAL A 171 15.77 -20.48 -8.48
C VAL A 171 17.05 -20.82 -9.22
N GLY A 172 17.79 -21.80 -8.69
CA GLY A 172 18.81 -22.53 -9.43
C GLY A 172 18.17 -23.46 -10.45
#